data_AF-J3MDN2-F1
#
_entry.id   AF-J3MDN2-F1
#
_cell.length_a   1.000
_cell.length_b   1.000
_cell.length_c   1.000
_cell.angle_alpha   90.00
_cell.angle_beta   90.00
_cell.angle_gamma   90.00
#
_symmetry.space_group_name_H-M   'P 1'
#
loop_
_entity.id
_entity.type
_entity.pdbx_description
1 polymer ?
#
loop_
_entity_poly.entity_id
_entity_poly.type
_entity_poly.pdbx_seq_one_letter_code
_entity_poly.pdbx_strand_id
1 'polypeptide(L)'
;MSAEWMPGQPRPAHLDGSSPGDFGFDPLGLATVPENFERFKESEVYHCRWAMLAVPGILVPEALGLGNWVQAQEWAAEPGGQATYLGNPVPWGTLPTILAIEFVAIAFAEHQRTMEKDPEKKKYPGGAFDPLGFSKDPAKFEEYKLKEIKNGRLAMLAFVGFCVQQSAYPGTGPLENLASHLSDPWHNNIGDVIIPRTIYP
;
A
#
# COMPACT_ATOMS: atom_id res chain seq x y z
N MET A 1 25.99 -15.25 5.20
CA MET A 1 24.71 -15.98 5.07
C MET A 1 23.67 -14.94 4.70
N SER A 2 23.16 -14.99 3.47
CA SER A 2 22.03 -14.15 3.07
C SER A 2 20.83 -14.51 3.96
N ALA A 3 20.04 -13.52 4.36
CA ALA A 3 18.82 -13.79 5.10
C ALA A 3 17.85 -14.55 4.18
N GLU A 4 17.30 -15.65 4.71
CA GLU A 4 16.28 -16.45 4.04
C GLU A 4 14.93 -16.20 4.71
N TRP A 5 13.85 -16.31 3.94
CA TRP A 5 12.50 -16.12 4.47
C TRP A 5 12.09 -17.25 5.43
N MET A 6 12.55 -18.48 5.18
CA MET A 6 12.31 -19.67 5.99
C MET A 6 13.63 -20.45 6.17
N PRO A 7 14.28 -20.37 7.35
CA PRO A 7 15.54 -21.06 7.60
C PRO A 7 15.43 -22.58 7.35
N GLY A 8 16.37 -23.14 6.59
CA GLY A 8 16.44 -24.57 6.30
C GLY A 8 15.72 -25.00 5.02
N GLN A 9 15.03 -24.09 4.33
CA GLN A 9 14.52 -24.34 2.97
C GLN A 9 15.57 -23.98 1.92
N PRO A 10 15.77 -24.79 0.87
CA PRO A 10 16.66 -24.41 -0.22
C PRO A 10 16.10 -23.21 -0.97
N ARG A 11 16.97 -22.23 -1.28
CA ARG A 11 16.59 -21.09 -2.12
C ARG A 11 16.27 -21.54 -3.55
N PRO A 12 15.27 -20.93 -4.20
CA PRO A 12 15.06 -21.11 -5.63
C PRO A 12 16.29 -20.67 -6.44
N ALA A 13 16.63 -21.40 -7.51
CA ALA A 13 17.84 -21.15 -8.30
C ALA A 13 17.87 -19.78 -8.99
N HIS A 14 16.70 -19.19 -9.26
CA HIS A 14 16.53 -17.87 -9.87
C HIS A 14 16.58 -16.70 -8.87
N LEU A 15 16.72 -16.97 -7.55
CA LEU A 15 16.78 -15.97 -6.48
C LEU A 15 18.15 -16.03 -5.76
N ASP A 16 19.08 -15.24 -6.27
CA ASP A 16 20.49 -15.23 -5.87
C ASP A 16 20.81 -14.37 -4.62
N GLY A 17 19.84 -13.59 -4.12
CA GLY A 17 20.01 -12.69 -2.99
C GLY A 17 20.62 -11.33 -3.35
N SER A 18 20.83 -11.03 -4.63
CA SER A 18 21.42 -9.77 -5.09
C SER A 18 20.42 -8.61 -5.16
N SER A 19 19.13 -8.92 -5.34
CA SER A 19 18.09 -7.91 -5.48
C SER A 19 17.66 -7.34 -4.11
N PRO A 20 17.29 -6.04 -4.03
CA PRO A 20 16.87 -5.42 -2.78
C PRO A 20 15.61 -6.12 -2.25
N GLY A 21 15.72 -6.74 -1.08
CA GLY A 21 14.63 -7.47 -0.44
C GLY A 21 14.46 -8.92 -0.94
N ASP A 22 15.47 -9.50 -1.59
CA ASP A 22 15.45 -10.92 -1.97
C ASP A 22 15.80 -11.85 -0.79
N PHE A 23 14.74 -12.38 -0.16
CA PHE A 23 14.84 -13.40 0.89
C PHE A 23 14.58 -14.83 0.37
N GLY A 24 14.49 -15.06 -0.94
CA GLY A 24 14.25 -16.38 -1.52
C GLY A 24 12.79 -16.86 -1.46
N PHE A 25 11.83 -15.94 -1.31
CA PHE A 25 10.40 -16.27 -1.25
C PHE A 25 9.78 -16.26 -2.66
N ASP A 26 9.70 -17.43 -3.28
CA ASP A 26 8.89 -17.67 -4.49
C ASP A 26 8.42 -19.13 -4.53
N PRO A 27 7.49 -19.53 -3.64
CA PRO A 27 7.03 -20.92 -3.56
C PRO A 27 6.26 -21.38 -4.81
N LEU A 28 5.73 -20.45 -5.61
CA LEU A 28 4.96 -20.74 -6.83
C LEU A 28 5.81 -20.69 -8.11
N GLY A 29 7.08 -20.28 -8.03
CA GLY A 29 7.99 -20.21 -9.18
C GLY A 29 7.56 -19.17 -10.23
N LEU A 30 6.92 -18.08 -9.81
CA LEU A 30 6.42 -17.06 -10.73
C LEU A 30 7.56 -16.28 -11.40
N ALA A 31 8.68 -16.11 -10.68
CA ALA A 31 9.83 -15.32 -11.12
C ALA A 31 10.86 -16.12 -11.95
N THR A 32 10.49 -17.29 -12.48
CA THR A 32 11.39 -18.14 -13.27
C THR A 32 11.82 -17.52 -14.60
N VAL A 33 10.95 -16.70 -15.22
CA VAL A 33 11.27 -15.96 -16.45
C VAL A 33 11.86 -14.59 -16.08
N PRO A 34 13.11 -14.26 -16.47
CA PRO A 34 13.77 -13.02 -16.04
C PRO A 34 13.02 -11.73 -16.40
N GLU A 35 12.35 -11.70 -17.56
CA GLU A 35 11.52 -10.56 -17.98
C GLU A 35 10.32 -10.35 -17.03
N ASN A 36 9.65 -11.44 -16.66
CA ASN A 36 8.55 -11.37 -15.69
C ASN A 36 9.06 -10.97 -14.32
N PHE A 37 10.23 -11.46 -13.91
CA PHE A 37 10.84 -11.08 -12.64
C PHE A 37 11.15 -9.58 -12.58
N GLU A 38 11.66 -9.00 -13.67
CA GLU A 38 11.91 -7.57 -13.74
C GLU A 38 10.60 -6.76 -13.65
N ARG A 39 9.55 -7.20 -14.36
CA ARG A 39 8.21 -6.62 -14.27
C ARG A 39 7.61 -6.76 -12.86
N PHE A 40 7.85 -7.88 -12.17
CA PHE A 40 7.39 -8.08 -10.81
C PHE A 40 8.09 -7.15 -9.83
N LYS A 41 9.41 -6.96 -9.94
CA LYS A 41 10.14 -5.96 -9.15
C LYS A 41 9.62 -4.54 -9.39
N GLU A 42 9.34 -4.18 -10.65
CA GLU A 42 8.70 -2.90 -10.99
C GLU A 42 7.36 -2.78 -10.26
N SER A 43 6.46 -3.76 -10.45
CA SER A 43 5.13 -3.74 -9.84
C SER A 43 5.17 -3.70 -8.31
N GLU A 44 6.07 -4.46 -7.69
CA GLU A 44 6.22 -4.52 -6.24
C GLU A 44 6.56 -3.15 -5.66
N VAL A 45 7.55 -2.46 -6.23
CA VAL A 45 7.94 -1.11 -5.81
C VAL A 45 6.77 -0.13 -5.91
N TYR A 46 5.99 -0.18 -6.99
CA TYR A 46 4.83 0.70 -7.16
C TYR A 46 3.71 0.41 -6.15
N HIS A 47 3.34 -0.85 -5.95
CA HIS A 47 2.32 -1.21 -4.94
C HIS A 47 2.79 -0.86 -3.52
N CYS A 48 4.08 -1.05 -3.22
CA CYS A 48 4.70 -0.60 -1.99
C CYS A 48 4.54 0.91 -1.78
N ARG A 49 4.86 1.72 -2.79
CA ARG A 49 4.74 3.20 -2.73
C ARG A 49 3.30 3.66 -2.55
N TRP A 50 2.37 3.09 -3.31
CA TRP A 50 0.94 3.37 -3.17
C TRP A 50 0.45 3.02 -1.75
N ALA A 51 0.81 1.85 -1.23
CA ALA A 51 0.42 1.44 0.11
C ALA A 51 1.04 2.35 1.20
N MET A 52 2.33 2.71 1.07
CA MET A 52 3.00 3.61 2.02
C MET A 52 2.37 5.02 2.06
N LEU A 53 1.80 5.49 0.94
CA LEU A 53 1.04 6.74 0.91
C LEU A 53 -0.39 6.58 1.41
N ALA A 54 -1.03 5.44 1.11
CA ALA A 54 -2.43 5.18 1.48
C ALA A 54 -2.60 4.98 2.99
N VAL A 55 -1.71 4.23 3.65
CA VAL A 55 -1.81 3.94 5.10
C VAL A 55 -1.93 5.21 5.96
N PRO A 56 -1.06 6.22 5.86
CA PRO A 56 -1.25 7.47 6.62
C PRO A 56 -2.49 8.24 6.15
N GLY A 57 -2.87 8.17 4.87
CA GLY A 57 -4.11 8.75 4.37
C GLY A 57 -5.38 8.14 4.96
N ILE A 58 -5.32 6.90 5.43
CA ILE A 58 -6.41 6.22 6.15
C ILE A 58 -6.39 6.61 7.64
N LEU A 59 -5.23 6.52 8.28
CA LEU A 59 -5.12 6.66 9.74
C LEU A 59 -5.22 8.12 10.22
N VAL A 60 -4.64 9.08 9.48
CA VAL A 60 -4.55 10.47 9.95
C VAL A 60 -5.92 11.16 9.98
N PRO A 61 -6.77 11.10 8.93
CA PRO A 61 -8.08 11.73 8.98
C PRO A 61 -8.99 11.14 10.06
N GLU A 62 -8.93 9.82 10.26
CA GLU A 62 -9.66 9.14 11.34
C GLU A 62 -9.21 9.64 12.71
N ALA A 63 -7.89 9.74 12.95
CA ALA A 63 -7.33 10.24 14.20
C ALA A 63 -7.72 11.71 14.49
N LEU A 64 -7.91 12.51 13.44
CA LEU A 64 -8.34 13.91 13.55
C LEU A 64 -9.87 14.06 13.70
N GLY A 65 -10.62 12.97 13.69
CA GLY A 65 -12.09 12.98 13.83
C GLY A 65 -12.82 13.44 12.57
N LEU A 66 -12.19 13.33 11.38
CA LEU A 66 -12.78 13.73 10.10
C LEU A 66 -13.64 12.65 9.45
N GLY A 67 -13.81 11.52 10.13
CA GLY A 67 -14.45 10.31 9.60
C GLY A 67 -13.44 9.24 9.21
N ASN A 68 -13.89 7.99 9.15
CA ASN A 68 -13.07 6.90 8.66
C ASN A 68 -12.94 6.92 7.13
N TRP A 69 -12.02 6.10 6.60
CA TRP A 69 -11.71 6.09 5.16
C TRP A 69 -12.88 5.65 4.25
N VAL A 70 -13.90 4.99 4.80
CA VAL A 70 -15.11 4.61 4.04
C VAL A 70 -16.13 5.74 4.06
N GLN A 71 -16.40 6.33 5.23
CA GLN A 71 -17.26 7.52 5.36
C GLN A 71 -16.78 8.68 4.50
N ALA A 72 -15.47 8.85 4.35
CA ALA A 72 -14.86 9.86 3.49
C ALA A 72 -15.24 9.71 1.99
N GLN A 73 -15.82 8.59 1.58
CA GLN A 73 -16.23 8.30 0.20
C GLN A 73 -17.76 8.30 0.00
N GLU A 74 -18.55 8.25 1.08
CA GLU A 74 -20.01 8.09 1.03
C GLU A 74 -20.71 9.26 0.33
N TRP A 75 -20.18 10.48 0.47
CA TRP A 75 -20.74 11.69 -0.17
C TRP A 75 -20.88 11.56 -1.69
N ALA A 76 -20.08 10.70 -2.34
CA ALA A 76 -20.11 10.51 -3.79
C ALA A 76 -21.35 9.73 -4.26
N ALA A 77 -22.00 8.95 -3.37
CA ALA A 77 -23.20 8.19 -3.70
C ALA A 77 -24.47 9.06 -3.69
N GLU A 78 -24.44 10.22 -3.02
CA GLU A 78 -25.59 11.10 -2.88
C GLU A 78 -25.71 12.08 -4.06
N PRO A 79 -26.93 12.25 -4.65
CA PRO A 79 -27.14 13.26 -5.69
C PRO A 79 -26.85 14.67 -5.19
N GLY A 80 -25.87 15.33 -5.80
CA GLY A 80 -25.43 16.68 -5.38
C GLY A 80 -24.44 16.69 -4.21
N GLY A 81 -23.93 15.52 -3.81
CA GLY A 81 -22.89 15.41 -2.79
C GLY A 81 -21.63 16.19 -3.16
N GLN A 82 -21.02 16.77 -2.13
CA GLN A 82 -19.82 17.60 -2.24
C GLN A 82 -18.77 17.13 -1.25
N ALA A 83 -17.56 16.88 -1.73
CA ALA A 83 -16.44 16.53 -0.87
C ALA A 83 -16.13 17.65 0.13
N THR A 84 -15.80 17.26 1.36
CA THR A 84 -15.25 18.17 2.37
C THR A 84 -13.80 17.82 2.65
N TYR A 85 -12.95 18.85 2.79
CA TYR A 85 -11.56 18.68 3.17
C TYR A 85 -11.29 19.48 4.44
N LEU A 86 -10.89 18.79 5.51
CA LEU A 86 -10.77 19.36 6.86
C LEU A 86 -12.08 20.07 7.31
N GLY A 87 -13.23 19.49 6.96
CA GLY A 87 -14.56 20.05 7.27
C GLY A 87 -15.02 21.19 6.35
N ASN A 88 -14.21 21.62 5.38
CA ASN A 88 -14.57 22.71 4.45
C ASN A 88 -15.06 22.14 3.11
N PRO A 89 -16.22 22.58 2.59
CA PRO A 89 -16.74 22.13 1.31
C PRO A 89 -15.86 22.63 0.16
N VAL A 90 -15.40 21.71 -0.69
CA VAL A 90 -14.47 22.02 -1.77
C VAL A 90 -15.26 22.47 -3.01
N PRO A 91 -15.00 23.66 -3.59
CA PRO A 91 -15.80 24.18 -4.72
C PRO A 91 -15.85 23.27 -5.96
N TRP A 92 -14.79 22.51 -6.21
CA TRP A 92 -14.69 21.52 -7.30
C TRP A 92 -14.97 20.08 -6.84
N GLY A 93 -15.51 19.91 -5.62
CA GLY A 93 -15.71 18.61 -4.96
C GLY A 93 -16.92 17.82 -5.44
N THR A 94 -17.44 18.09 -6.65
CA THR A 94 -18.52 17.29 -7.25
C THR A 94 -17.95 16.06 -7.94
N LEU A 95 -18.66 14.93 -7.87
CA LEU A 95 -18.18 13.64 -8.38
C LEU A 95 -17.71 13.69 -9.84
N PRO A 96 -18.46 14.24 -10.82
CA PRO A 96 -18.02 14.26 -12.21
C PRO A 96 -16.75 15.09 -12.42
N THR A 97 -16.59 16.18 -11.67
CA THR A 97 -15.43 17.07 -11.77
C THR A 97 -14.18 16.39 -11.24
N ILE A 98 -14.25 15.78 -10.05
CA ILE A 98 -13.08 15.08 -9.50
C ILE A 98 -12.69 13.86 -10.34
N LEU A 99 -13.67 13.11 -10.86
CA LEU A 99 -13.43 11.93 -11.69
C LEU A 99 -12.71 12.30 -13.00
N ALA A 100 -13.13 13.40 -13.63
CA ALA A 100 -12.49 13.88 -14.85
C ALA A 100 -11.05 14.35 -14.60
N ILE A 101 -10.83 15.08 -13.50
CA ILE A 101 -9.49 15.54 -13.10
C ILE A 101 -8.59 14.34 -12.79
N GLU A 102 -9.08 13.38 -12.00
CA GLU A 102 -8.36 12.17 -11.63
C GLU A 102 -7.96 11.36 -12.87
N PHE A 103 -8.92 11.09 -13.76
CA PHE A 103 -8.66 10.33 -14.97
C PHE A 103 -7.58 10.98 -15.82
N VAL A 104 -7.68 12.29 -16.10
CA VAL A 104 -6.69 12.99 -16.94
C VAL A 104 -5.33 13.02 -16.27
N ALA A 105 -5.26 13.34 -14.97
CA ALA A 105 -4.00 13.47 -14.24
C ALA A 105 -3.28 12.13 -14.12
N ILE A 106 -3.98 11.08 -13.67
CA ILE A 106 -3.38 9.74 -13.46
C ILE A 106 -3.07 9.08 -14.80
N ALA A 107 -3.95 9.18 -15.81
CA ALA A 107 -3.66 8.62 -17.13
C ALA A 107 -2.41 9.27 -17.75
N PHE A 108 -2.26 10.59 -17.64
CA PHE A 108 -1.06 11.27 -18.13
C PHE A 108 0.19 10.80 -17.37
N ALA A 109 0.17 10.81 -16.03
CA ALA A 109 1.31 10.41 -15.22
C ALA A 109 1.74 8.95 -15.44
N GLU A 110 0.79 8.02 -15.43
CA GLU A 110 1.04 6.59 -15.67
C GLU A 110 1.49 6.31 -17.11
N HIS A 111 1.00 7.08 -18.10
CA HIS A 111 1.46 6.97 -19.47
C HIS A 111 2.91 7.42 -19.62
N GLN A 112 3.29 8.58 -19.05
CA GLN A 112 4.68 9.04 -19.06
C GLN A 112 5.62 8.01 -18.43
N ARG A 113 5.21 7.39 -17.33
CA ARG A 113 5.96 6.31 -16.68
C ARG A 113 6.12 5.08 -17.58
N THR A 114 5.06 4.70 -18.28
CA THR A 114 5.07 3.53 -19.18
C THR A 114 5.94 3.74 -20.41
N MET A 115 6.10 5.00 -20.86
CA MET A 115 6.95 5.35 -22.01
C MET A 115 8.45 5.23 -21.73
N GLU A 116 8.88 5.23 -20.46
CA GLU A 116 10.28 4.98 -20.09
C GLU A 116 10.67 3.52 -20.38
N LYS A 117 11.82 3.33 -21.01
CA LYS A 117 12.29 2.01 -21.49
C LYS A 117 13.37 1.42 -20.59
N ASP A 118 14.08 2.25 -19.82
CA ASP A 118 15.13 1.79 -18.93
C ASP A 118 14.51 1.15 -17.65
N PRO A 119 14.65 -0.16 -17.43
CA PRO A 119 14.01 -0.85 -16.30
C PRO A 119 14.48 -0.33 -14.94
N GLU A 120 15.73 0.11 -14.82
CA GLU A 120 16.23 0.68 -13.56
C GLU A 120 15.60 2.05 -13.29
N LYS A 121 15.48 2.91 -14.31
CA LYS A 121 14.80 4.21 -14.17
C LYS A 121 13.29 4.07 -13.98
N LYS A 122 12.67 3.02 -14.52
CA LYS A 122 11.26 2.73 -14.25
C LYS A 122 10.99 2.43 -12.78
N LYS A 123 11.95 1.86 -12.04
CA LYS A 123 11.85 1.61 -10.59
C LYS A 123 12.36 2.81 -9.77
N TYR A 124 13.52 3.33 -10.17
CA TYR A 124 14.29 4.35 -9.46
C TYR A 124 14.70 5.49 -10.42
N PRO A 125 13.77 6.40 -10.77
CA PRO A 125 14.03 7.42 -11.79
C PRO A 125 15.05 8.49 -11.35
N GLY A 126 15.18 8.75 -10.05
CA GLY A 126 16.07 9.77 -9.51
C GLY A 126 15.79 11.17 -10.08
N GLY A 127 16.83 11.99 -10.19
CA GLY A 127 16.75 13.32 -10.81
C GLY A 127 15.74 14.23 -10.11
N ALA A 128 14.68 14.62 -10.81
CA ALA A 128 13.60 15.45 -10.25
C ALA A 128 12.88 14.79 -9.06
N PHE A 129 12.88 13.45 -8.99
CA PHE A 129 12.29 12.68 -7.88
C PHE A 129 13.25 12.44 -6.71
N ASP A 130 14.50 12.93 -6.80
CA ASP A 130 15.46 12.97 -5.69
C ASP A 130 16.07 14.38 -5.55
N PRO A 131 15.27 15.40 -5.18
CA PRO A 131 15.74 16.78 -5.08
C PRO A 131 16.81 16.98 -3.99
N LEU A 132 16.85 16.10 -2.98
CA LEU A 132 17.79 16.16 -1.87
C LEU A 132 19.08 15.35 -2.13
N GLY A 133 19.11 14.54 -3.18
CA GLY A 133 20.29 13.80 -3.62
C GLY A 133 20.69 12.68 -2.66
N PHE A 134 19.73 11.95 -2.08
CA PHE A 134 20.00 10.81 -1.20
C PHE A 134 20.57 9.59 -1.95
N SER A 135 20.45 9.55 -3.28
CA SER A 135 20.94 8.46 -4.14
C SER A 135 22.43 8.54 -4.52
N LYS A 136 23.19 9.53 -4.02
CA LYS A 136 24.59 9.78 -4.42
C LYS A 136 25.59 8.68 -4.03
N ASP A 137 25.41 8.07 -2.87
CA ASP A 137 26.29 7.01 -2.37
C ASP A 137 25.66 5.65 -2.70
N PRO A 138 26.27 4.82 -3.56
CA PRO A 138 25.66 3.57 -4.03
C PRO A 138 25.42 2.58 -2.90
N ALA A 139 26.27 2.55 -1.86
CA ALA A 139 26.11 1.63 -0.74
C ALA A 139 24.91 2.01 0.13
N LYS A 140 24.77 3.31 0.44
CA LYS A 140 23.61 3.82 1.17
C LYS A 140 22.34 3.76 0.34
N PHE A 141 22.45 3.95 -0.97
CA PHE A 141 21.31 3.87 -1.86
C PHE A 141 20.71 2.45 -1.86
N GLU A 142 21.54 1.41 -1.91
CA GLU A 142 21.07 0.02 -1.80
C GLU A 142 20.43 -0.27 -0.43
N GLU A 143 21.00 0.29 0.65
CA GLU A 143 20.39 0.23 1.98
C GLU A 143 19.01 0.92 2.01
N TYR A 144 18.87 2.07 1.36
CA TYR A 144 17.59 2.79 1.26
C TYR A 144 16.56 2.04 0.41
N LYS A 145 16.97 1.40 -0.69
CA LYS A 145 16.08 0.51 -1.46
C LYS A 145 15.56 -0.63 -0.60
N LEU A 146 16.44 -1.27 0.19
CA LEU A 146 16.04 -2.32 1.11
C LEU A 146 15.06 -1.80 2.17
N LYS A 147 15.31 -0.61 2.73
CA LYS A 147 14.38 0.05 3.68
C LYS A 147 13.04 0.36 3.03
N GLU A 148 13.02 0.86 1.80
CA GLU A 148 11.80 1.14 1.05
C GLU A 148 10.96 -0.12 0.86
N ILE A 149 11.57 -1.21 0.36
CA ILE A 149 10.87 -2.48 0.16
C ILE A 149 10.31 -3.06 1.46
N LYS A 150 11.09 -3.02 2.56
CA LYS A 150 10.63 -3.55 3.85
C LYS A 150 9.44 -2.77 4.42
N ASN A 151 9.49 -1.44 4.36
CA ASN A 151 8.36 -0.60 4.78
C ASN A 151 7.16 -0.75 3.83
N GLY A 152 7.42 -0.86 2.52
CA GLY A 152 6.42 -1.08 1.49
C GLY A 152 5.64 -2.37 1.68
N ARG A 153 6.33 -3.49 1.88
CA ARG A 153 5.71 -4.80 2.17
C ARG A 153 4.89 -4.76 3.46
N LEU A 154 5.40 -4.11 4.50
CA LEU A 154 4.65 -3.90 5.74
C LEU A 154 3.38 -3.06 5.51
N ALA A 155 3.46 -2.00 4.70
CA ALA A 155 2.33 -1.15 4.38
C ALA A 155 1.27 -1.88 3.53
N MET A 156 1.68 -2.71 2.56
CA MET A 156 0.75 -3.54 1.80
C MET A 156 0.02 -4.53 2.70
N LEU A 157 0.73 -5.17 3.64
CA LEU A 157 0.11 -6.06 4.62
C LEU A 157 -0.87 -5.31 5.52
N ALA A 158 -0.51 -4.12 5.99
CA ALA A 158 -1.40 -3.27 6.79
C ALA A 158 -2.67 -2.88 6.02
N PHE A 159 -2.54 -2.50 4.74
CA PHE A 159 -3.68 -2.16 3.89
C PHE A 159 -4.62 -3.34 3.67
N VAL A 160 -4.09 -4.56 3.45
CA VAL A 160 -4.92 -5.78 3.42
C VAL A 160 -5.65 -5.96 4.76
N GLY A 161 -4.96 -5.74 5.88
CA GLY A 161 -5.57 -5.73 7.21
C GLY A 161 -6.75 -4.77 7.33
N PHE A 162 -6.61 -3.53 6.84
CA PHE A 162 -7.69 -2.53 6.85
C PHE A 162 -8.90 -2.97 6.03
N CYS A 163 -8.69 -3.51 4.83
CA CYS A 163 -9.79 -4.01 4.00
C CYS A 163 -10.51 -5.20 4.64
N VAL A 164 -9.77 -6.17 5.19
CA VAL A 164 -10.34 -7.36 5.83
C VAL A 164 -11.09 -6.98 7.11
N GLN A 165 -10.52 -6.10 7.93
CA GLN A 165 -11.18 -5.58 9.14
C GLN A 165 -12.46 -4.84 8.79
N GLN A 166 -12.45 -3.98 7.78
CA GLN A 166 -13.65 -3.27 7.36
C GLN A 166 -14.72 -4.21 6.79
N SER A 167 -14.32 -5.28 6.10
CA SER A 167 -15.27 -6.30 5.64
C SER A 167 -15.86 -7.11 6.79
N ALA A 168 -15.10 -7.34 7.87
CA ALA A 168 -15.58 -8.07 9.05
C ALA A 168 -16.45 -7.20 9.96
N TYR A 169 -16.13 -5.91 10.05
CA TYR A 169 -16.83 -4.91 10.86
C TYR A 169 -17.23 -3.70 10.00
N PRO A 170 -18.32 -3.81 9.21
CA PRO A 170 -18.71 -2.76 8.27
C PRO A 170 -18.95 -1.41 8.93
N GLY A 171 -18.39 -0.36 8.34
CA GLY A 171 -18.55 1.02 8.80
C GLY A 171 -17.58 1.46 9.90
N THR A 172 -16.66 0.59 10.31
CA THR A 172 -15.65 0.90 11.33
C THR A 172 -14.34 1.41 10.70
N GLY A 173 -13.56 2.12 11.49
CA GLY A 173 -12.19 2.51 11.12
C GLY A 173 -11.12 1.60 11.74
N PRO A 174 -9.90 1.55 11.16
CA PRO A 174 -8.79 0.81 11.76
C PRO A 174 -8.42 1.27 13.19
N LEU A 175 -8.52 2.57 13.51
CA LEU A 175 -8.21 3.06 14.86
C LEU A 175 -9.33 2.73 15.85
N GLU A 176 -10.58 2.74 15.40
CA GLU A 176 -11.72 2.25 16.17
C GLU A 176 -11.58 0.76 16.52
N ASN A 177 -11.17 -0.06 15.56
CA ASN A 177 -10.89 -1.49 15.78
C ASN A 177 -9.71 -1.70 16.74
N LEU A 178 -8.67 -0.86 16.65
CA LEU A 178 -7.57 -0.87 17.61
C LEU A 178 -8.06 -0.51 19.03
N ALA A 179 -8.87 0.53 19.17
CA ALA A 179 -9.44 0.93 20.46
C ALA A 179 -10.31 -0.19 21.06
N SER A 180 -11.11 -0.87 20.23
CA SER A 180 -11.93 -2.02 20.63
C SER A 180 -11.09 -3.20 21.10
N HIS A 181 -9.97 -3.50 20.41
CA HIS A 181 -9.04 -4.52 20.89
C HIS A 181 -8.38 -4.13 22.21
N LEU A 182 -7.98 -2.86 22.37
CA LEU A 182 -7.34 -2.38 23.60
C LEU A 182 -8.29 -2.35 24.80
N SER A 183 -9.60 -2.17 24.61
CA SER A 183 -10.57 -2.17 25.70
C SER A 183 -10.75 -3.56 26.34
N ASP A 184 -10.68 -4.62 25.54
CA ASP A 184 -10.71 -6.00 26.03
C ASP A 184 -9.91 -6.94 25.10
N PRO A 185 -8.58 -7.05 25.27
CA PRO A 185 -7.72 -7.77 24.33
C PRO A 185 -8.01 -9.27 24.21
N TRP A 186 -8.56 -9.87 25.27
CA TRP A 186 -8.78 -11.32 25.33
C TRP A 186 -10.10 -11.73 24.68
N HIS A 187 -11.06 -10.82 24.61
CA HIS A 187 -12.37 -11.08 24.02
C HIS A 187 -12.52 -10.42 22.65
N ASN A 188 -12.03 -9.19 22.45
CA ASN A 188 -12.17 -8.48 21.18
C ASN A 188 -10.99 -8.77 20.25
N ASN A 189 -11.05 -9.88 19.51
CA ASN A 189 -10.01 -10.24 18.56
C ASN A 189 -10.58 -10.96 17.34
N ILE A 190 -9.71 -11.33 16.40
CA ILE A 190 -10.10 -12.02 15.17
C ILE A 190 -10.79 -13.38 15.43
N GLY A 191 -10.65 -13.95 16.62
CA GLY A 191 -11.23 -15.24 17.00
C GLY A 191 -12.75 -15.28 16.88
N ASP A 192 -13.44 -14.18 17.21
CA ASP A 192 -14.90 -14.10 17.11
C ASP A 192 -15.38 -14.01 15.65
N VAL A 193 -14.53 -13.54 14.73
CA VAL A 193 -14.79 -13.52 13.28
C VAL A 193 -14.52 -14.89 12.66
N ILE A 194 -13.41 -15.55 13.06
CA ILE A 194 -13.01 -16.86 12.52
C ILE A 194 -13.92 -17.96 13.04
N ILE A 195 -14.32 -17.90 14.32
CA ILE A 195 -15.20 -18.85 14.97
C ILE A 195 -16.40 -18.07 15.53
N PRO A 196 -17.44 -17.83 14.70
CA PRO A 196 -18.63 -17.13 15.15
C PRO A 196 -19.29 -17.88 16.31
N ARG A 197 -19.23 -17.28 17.51
CA ARG A 197 -19.87 -17.83 18.72
C ARG A 197 -21.35 -17.46 18.82
N THR A 198 -21.77 -16.46 18.06
CA THR A 198 -23.15 -15.99 17.94
C THR A 198 -23.68 -16.29 16.53
N ILE A 199 -24.94 -16.73 16.44
CA ILE A 199 -25.62 -16.97 15.18
C ILE A 199 -26.35 -15.68 14.78
N TYR A 200 -25.72 -14.88 13.90
CA TYR A 200 -26.27 -13.76 13.11
C TYR A 200 -26.77 -12.48 13.82
N PRO A 201 -26.91 -11.39 13.06
CA PRO A 201 -25.90 -10.68 12.26
C PRO A 201 -25.23 -9.54 13.06
#